data_AF-A0A3N5ALB7-F1
#
_entry.id   AF-A0A3N5ALB7-F1
#
_cell.length_a   1.000
_cell.length_b   1.000
_cell.length_c   1.000
_cell.angle_alpha   90.00
_cell.angle_beta   90.00
_cell.angle_gamma   90.00
#
_symmetry.space_group_name_H-M   'P 1'
#
loop_
_entity.id
_entity.type
_entity.pdbx_description
1 polymer ?
#
loop_
_entity_poly.entity_id
_entity_poly.type
_entity_poly.pdbx_seq_one_letter_code
_entity_poly.pdbx_strand_id
1 'polypeptide(L)'
;MPYYTRAMKSSRPGTTENISVSMPSELVSELRSRTGRRGLSSYVTEAVRHQLAMDGLAEIVTAHEEVHGALTEQEIEAARRELFGDENAERGAA
;
A
#
# COMPACT_ATOMS: atom_id res chain seq x y z
N MET A 1 35.17 7.54 24.55
CA MET A 1 34.65 8.63 23.69
C MET A 1 33.20 8.29 23.37
N PRO A 2 32.22 9.09 23.80
CA PRO A 2 30.85 8.63 24.01
C PRO A 2 30.05 8.63 22.70
N TYR A 3 29.33 7.52 22.46
CA TYR A 3 28.35 7.42 21.40
C TYR A 3 27.13 8.28 21.77
N TYR A 4 26.71 9.17 20.87
CA TYR A 4 25.50 9.96 21.04
C TYR A 4 24.27 9.04 21.09
N THR A 5 23.75 8.82 22.30
CA THR A 5 22.39 8.30 22.47
C THR A 5 21.43 9.43 22.12
N ARG A 6 21.02 9.52 20.85
CA ARG A 6 19.85 10.33 20.48
C ARG A 6 18.67 9.69 21.20
N ALA A 7 18.12 10.37 22.20
CA ALA A 7 16.93 9.93 22.90
C ALA A 7 15.85 9.59 21.86
N MET A 8 15.49 8.31 21.76
CA MET A 8 14.35 7.87 20.97
C MET A 8 13.12 8.49 21.63
N LYS A 9 12.61 9.57 21.02
CA LYS A 9 11.32 10.14 21.41
C LYS A 9 10.29 9.07 21.07
N SER A 10 9.73 8.40 22.08
CA SER A 10 8.63 7.46 21.85
C SER A 10 7.47 8.24 21.24
N SER A 11 7.27 8.05 19.93
CA SER A 11 6.12 8.60 19.23
C SER A 11 4.88 7.93 19.79
N ARG A 12 3.94 8.72 20.31
CA ARG A 12 2.63 8.18 20.71
C ARG A 12 1.86 7.88 19.43
N PRO A 13 1.03 6.81 19.38
CA PRO A 13 0.12 6.63 18.27
C PRO A 13 -0.72 7.89 18.08
N GLY A 14 -0.70 8.45 16.87
CA GLY A 14 -1.34 9.73 16.54
C GLY A 14 -0.43 10.96 16.50
N THR A 15 0.86 10.87 16.86
CA THR A 15 1.80 11.99 16.66
C THR A 15 2.45 11.94 15.27
N THR A 16 2.35 13.04 14.52
CA THR A 16 3.01 13.19 13.21
C THR A 16 4.51 13.50 13.41
N GLU A 17 5.38 12.77 12.73
CA GLU A 17 6.81 13.06 12.64
C GLU A 17 7.15 13.68 11.28
N ASN A 18 7.95 14.74 11.29
CA ASN A 18 8.42 15.37 10.07
C ASN A 18 9.68 14.66 9.57
N ILE A 19 9.60 14.08 8.37
CA ILE A 19 10.70 13.40 7.70
C ILE A 19 11.01 14.16 6.40
N SER A 20 12.27 14.56 6.22
CA SER A 20 12.75 15.20 4.98
C SER A 20 13.31 14.14 4.04
N VAL A 21 12.79 14.09 2.82
CA VAL A 21 13.22 13.14 1.77
C VAL A 21 13.53 13.92 0.50
N SER A 22 14.65 13.59 -0.15
CA SER A 22 15.01 14.13 -1.46
C SER A 22 14.29 13.36 -2.57
N MET A 23 13.73 14.07 -3.54
CA MET A 23 12.99 13.49 -4.67
C MET A 23 13.36 14.21 -5.98
N PRO A 24 13.25 13.55 -7.15
CA PRO A 24 13.42 14.20 -8.44
C PRO A 24 12.49 15.42 -8.59
N SER A 25 13.00 16.53 -9.12
CA SER A 25 12.26 17.78 -9.29
C SER A 25 11.00 17.60 -10.14
N GLU A 26 11.08 16.80 -11.20
CA GLU A 26 9.95 16.49 -12.09
C GLU A 26 8.80 15.83 -11.33
N LEU A 27 9.12 14.84 -10.47
CA LEU A 27 8.13 14.15 -9.67
C LEU A 27 7.47 15.09 -8.65
N VAL A 28 8.25 15.98 -8.02
CA VAL A 28 7.68 16.99 -7.11
C VAL A 28 6.75 17.94 -7.85
N SER A 29 7.10 18.34 -9.08
CA SER A 29 6.26 19.20 -9.93
C SER A 29 4.94 18.51 -10.27
N GLU A 30 5.00 17.24 -10.71
CA GLU A 30 3.83 16.43 -11.03
C GLU A 30 2.92 16.25 -9.82
N LEU A 31 3.47 15.89 -8.66
CA LEU A 31 2.71 15.73 -7.44
C LEU A 31 2.02 17.03 -7.02
N ARG A 32 2.71 18.17 -7.12
CA ARG A 32 2.12 19.49 -6.82
C ARG A 32 1.02 19.87 -7.82
N SER A 33 1.20 19.53 -9.10
CA SER A 33 0.18 19.75 -10.13
C SER A 33 -1.10 18.96 -9.82
N ARG A 34 -0.97 17.70 -9.40
CA ARG A 34 -2.11 16.83 -9.05
C ARG A 34 -2.79 17.19 -7.74
N THR A 35 -2.01 17.56 -6.71
CA THR A 35 -2.50 17.67 -5.32
C THR A 35 -2.69 19.11 -4.85
N GLY A 36 -2.21 20.08 -5.63
CA GLY A 36 -2.19 21.49 -5.26
C GLY A 36 -1.24 21.80 -4.09
N ARG A 37 -1.31 23.04 -3.59
CA ARG A 37 -0.35 23.57 -2.59
C ARG A 37 -0.47 22.91 -1.20
N ARG A 38 -1.62 22.33 -0.84
CA ARG A 38 -1.89 21.76 0.49
C ARG A 38 -2.12 20.24 0.50
N GLY A 39 -2.36 19.61 -0.65
CA GLY A 39 -2.69 18.18 -0.74
C GLY A 39 -1.49 17.24 -0.83
N LEU A 40 -0.27 17.77 -0.98
CA LEU A 40 0.92 16.94 -1.18
C LEU A 40 1.17 15.98 -0.01
N SER A 41 1.07 16.48 1.23
CA SER A 41 1.34 15.64 2.41
C SER A 41 0.33 14.51 2.54
N SER A 42 -0.97 14.79 2.38
CA SER A 42 -2.00 13.73 2.47
C SER A 42 -1.84 12.71 1.35
N TYR A 43 -1.54 13.17 0.14
CA TYR A 43 -1.31 12.27 -1.00
C TYR A 43 -0.15 11.33 -0.73
N VAL A 44 0.99 11.86 -0.26
CA VAL A 44 2.16 11.03 0.05
C VAL A 44 1.87 10.09 1.22
N THR A 45 1.19 10.54 2.27
CA THR A 45 0.81 9.68 3.39
C THR A 45 -0.06 8.50 2.93
N GLU A 46 -1.08 8.74 2.11
CA GLU A 46 -1.94 7.67 1.60
C GLU A 46 -1.20 6.76 0.62
N ALA A 47 -0.34 7.30 -0.24
CA ALA A 47 0.49 6.50 -1.13
C ALA A 47 1.45 5.57 -0.35
N VAL A 48 2.10 6.08 0.70
CA VAL A 48 2.99 5.28 1.55
C VAL A 48 2.22 4.21 2.33
N ARG A 49 1.04 4.56 2.87
CA ARG A 49 0.17 3.58 3.54
C ARG A 49 -0.25 2.46 2.59
N HIS A 50 -0.65 2.81 1.38
CA HIS A 50 -1.02 1.84 0.36
C HIS A 50 0.15 0.95 -0.01
N GLN A 51 1.34 1.52 -0.22
CA GLN A 51 2.54 0.73 -0.54
C GLN A 51 2.87 -0.27 0.56
N LEU A 52 2.90 0.16 1.83
CA LEU A 52 3.17 -0.74 2.96
C LEU A 52 2.13 -1.87 3.09
N ALA A 53 0.85 -1.57 2.80
CA ALA A 53 -0.19 -2.59 2.79
C ALA A 53 0.01 -3.61 1.66
N MET A 54 0.39 -3.15 0.46
CA MET A 54 0.68 -4.02 -0.68
C MET A 54 1.94 -4.85 -0.46
N ASP A 55 2.99 -4.28 0.15
CA ASP A 55 4.21 -5.00 0.50
C ASP A 55 3.89 -6.14 1.50
N GLY A 56 3.12 -5.85 2.54
CA GLY A 56 2.68 -6.87 3.50
C GLY A 56 1.78 -7.94 2.88
N LEU A 57 0.92 -7.56 1.91
CA LEU A 57 0.13 -8.54 1.16
C LEU A 57 1.03 -9.46 0.31
N ALA A 58 2.05 -8.90 -0.35
CA ALA A 58 3.00 -9.68 -1.14
C ALA A 58 3.78 -10.68 -0.27
N GLU A 59 4.17 -10.28 0.95
CA GLU A 59 4.80 -11.18 1.93
C GLU A 59 3.87 -12.35 2.30
N ILE A 60 2.60 -12.08 2.57
CA ILE A 60 1.60 -13.13 2.91
C ILE A 60 1.41 -14.09 1.73
N VAL A 61 1.27 -13.56 0.52
CA VAL A 61 1.11 -14.38 -0.69
C VAL A 61 2.34 -15.26 -0.90
N THR A 62 3.54 -14.69 -0.77
CA THR A 62 4.80 -15.43 -0.91
C THR A 62 4.88 -16.58 0.10
N ALA A 63 4.58 -16.31 1.38
CA ALA A 63 4.58 -17.33 2.42
C ALA A 63 3.55 -18.45 2.16
N HIS A 64 2.39 -18.12 1.57
CA HIS A 64 1.39 -19.10 1.19
C HIS A 64 1.87 -19.97 0.02
N GLU A 65 2.46 -19.37 -1.01
CA GLU A 65 3.00 -20.09 -2.18
C GLU A 65 4.18 -20.99 -1.82
N GLU A 66 5.00 -20.63 -0.84
CA GLU A 66 6.07 -21.51 -0.33
C GLU A 66 5.53 -22.81 0.27
N VAL A 67 4.36 -22.78 0.90
CA VAL A 67 3.75 -23.94 1.56
C VAL A 67 2.90 -24.76 0.59
N HIS A 68 2.15 -24.11 -0.29
CA HIS A 68 1.12 -24.74 -1.12
C HIS A 68 1.45 -24.80 -2.61
N GLY A 69 2.48 -24.10 -3.06
CA GLY A 69 2.74 -23.82 -4.46
C GLY A 69 1.88 -22.67 -4.99
N ALA A 70 2.24 -22.20 -6.19
CA ALA A 70 1.46 -21.17 -6.89
C ALA A 70 0.11 -21.73 -7.35
N LEU A 71 -0.93 -20.92 -7.22
CA LEU A 71 -2.27 -21.27 -7.71
C LEU A 71 -2.27 -21.34 -9.24
N THR A 72 -2.89 -22.38 -9.80
CA THR A 72 -3.09 -22.50 -11.24
C THR A 72 -4.27 -21.61 -11.70
N GLU A 73 -4.24 -21.18 -12.96
CA GLU A 73 -5.34 -20.39 -13.54
C GLU A 73 -6.69 -21.13 -13.45
N GLN A 74 -6.67 -22.46 -13.53
CA GLN A 74 -7.87 -23.30 -13.42
C GLN A 74 -8.48 -23.25 -12.02
N GLU A 75 -7.64 -23.28 -10.97
CA GLU A 75 -8.07 -23.15 -9.57
C GLU A 75 -8.58 -21.74 -9.27
N ILE A 76 -7.89 -20.71 -9.78
CA ILE A 76 -8.30 -19.31 -9.63
C ILE A 76 -9.67 -19.09 -10.29
N GLU A 77 -9.86 -19.60 -11.50
CA GLU A 77 -11.11 -19.42 -12.23
C GLU A 77 -12.27 -20.24 -11.61
N ALA A 78 -11.99 -21.41 -11.05
CA ALA A 78 -12.97 -22.15 -10.25
C ALA A 78 -13.39 -21.37 -9.01
N ALA A 79 -12.43 -20.82 -8.25
CA ALA A 79 -12.72 -20.01 -7.07
C ALA A 79 -13.46 -18.70 -7.41
N ARG A 80 -13.11 -18.04 -8.52
CA ARG A 80 -13.84 -16.84 -9.00
C ARG A 80 -15.30 -17.15 -9.32
N ARG A 81 -15.56 -18.26 -10.01
CA ARG A 81 -16.94 -18.70 -10.28
C ARG A 81 -17.69 -19.03 -8.99
N GLU A 82 -17.04 -19.62 -8.00
CA GLU A 82 -17.67 -19.91 -6.71
C GLU A 82 -17.98 -18.64 -5.91
N LEU A 83 -17.04 -17.70 -5.85
CA LEU A 83 -17.16 -16.48 -5.04
C LEU A 83 -18.03 -15.40 -5.69
N PHE A 84 -18.02 -15.29 -7.02
CA PHE A 84 -18.65 -14.18 -7.76
C PHE A 84 -19.62 -14.64 -8.85
N GLY A 85 -19.87 -15.95 -8.98
CA GLY A 85 -20.65 -16.54 -10.08
C GLY A 85 -22.14 -16.17 -10.09
N ASP A 86 -22.72 -15.75 -8.97
CA ASP A 86 -24.13 -15.33 -8.90
C ASP A 86 -24.32 -13.80 -8.94
N GLU A 87 -23.33 -12.99 -8.54
CA GLU A 87 -23.49 -11.52 -8.43
C GLU A 87 -23.48 -10.79 -9.80
N ASN A 88 -22.83 -11.37 -10.82
CA ASN A 88 -22.80 -10.78 -12.16
C ASN A 88 -24.11 -11.03 -12.96
N ALA A 89 -24.96 -11.97 -12.53
CA ALA A 89 -26.27 -12.19 -13.14
C ALA A 89 -27.27 -11.07 -12.79
N GLU A 90 -27.16 -10.45 -11.61
CA GLU A 90 -28.08 -9.40 -11.15
C GLU A 90 -27.67 -7.98 -11.58
N ARG A 91 -26.37 -7.67 -11.74
CA ARG A 91 -25.90 -6.34 -12.17
C ARG A 91 -26.03 -6.06 -13.67
N GLY A 92 -26.29 -7.08 -14.49
CA GLY A 92 -26.53 -6.94 -15.94
C GLY A 92 -27.99 -6.70 -16.35
N ALA A 93 -28.92 -6.61 -15.37
CA ALA A 93 -30.36 -6.57 -15.61
C ALA A 93 -31.07 -5.28 -15.11
N ALA A 94 -30.33 -4.18 -14.90
CA ALA A 94 -30.88 -2.88 -14.47
C ALA A 94 -30.51 -1.74 -15.43
#